data_AF-A0A7U9S639-F1
#
_entry.id   AF-A0A7U9S639-F1
#
_cell.length_a   1.000
_cell.length_b   1.000
_cell.length_c   1.000
_cell.angle_alpha   90.00
_cell.angle_beta   90.00
_cell.angle_gamma   90.00
#
_symmetry.space_group_name_H-M   'P 1'
#
loop_
_entity.id
_entity.type
_entity.pdbx_description
1 polymer ?
#
loop_
_entity_poly.entity_id
_entity_poly.type
_entity_poly.pdbx_seq_one_letter_code
_entity_poly.pdbx_strand_id
1 'polypeptide(L)' 'MDAAKNQITPTIEEQIYSVNYNTGMNMLDCHAVMRIADREGCHELADYLSDRRNWPDYKHFILTGDKEGV' A
#
# COMPACT_ATOMS: atom_id res chain seq x y z
N MET A 1 -13.07 15.69 -6.44
CA MET A 1 -12.10 15.08 -5.51
C MET A 1 -12.29 13.59 -5.62
N ASP A 2 -11.40 12.93 -6.35
CA ASP A 2 -11.52 11.56 -6.82
C ASP A 2 -11.48 10.56 -5.66
N ALA A 3 -12.60 9.85 -5.43
CA ALA A 3 -12.70 8.78 -4.43
C ALA A 3 -11.69 7.64 -4.68
N ALA A 4 -11.14 7.55 -5.90
CA ALA A 4 -10.18 6.51 -6.31
C ALA A 4 -8.84 6.56 -5.57
N LYS A 5 -8.47 7.68 -4.93
CA LYS A 5 -7.19 7.79 -4.21
C LYS A 5 -7.15 7.04 -2.87
N ASN A 6 -8.29 6.58 -2.37
CA ASN A 6 -8.42 5.99 -1.04
C ASN A 6 -8.84 4.52 -1.07
N GLN A 7 -8.62 3.82 -2.19
CA GLN A 7 -8.93 2.40 -2.31
C GLN A 7 -7.69 1.63 -2.76
N ILE A 8 -7.52 0.41 -2.24
CA ILE A 8 -6.51 -0.52 -2.74
C ILE A 8 -6.97 -1.04 -4.10
N THR A 9 -6.37 -0.49 -5.15
CA THR A 9 -6.58 -0.94 -6.52
C THR A 9 -5.76 -2.20 -6.81
N PRO A 10 -6.06 -2.95 -7.89
CA PRO A 10 -5.23 -4.09 -8.31
C PRO A 10 -3.76 -3.72 -8.52
N THR A 11 -3.47 -2.51 -9.01
CA THR A 11 -2.09 -2.02 -9.17
C THR A 11 -1.40 -1.80 -7.83
N ILE A 12 -2.09 -1.20 -6.85
CA ILE A 12 -1.55 -1.01 -5.50
C ILE A 12 -1.29 -2.36 -4.85
N GLU A 13 -2.22 -3.31 -4.98
CA GLU A 13 -2.07 -4.67 -4.47
C GLU A 13 -0.85 -5.39 -5.08
N GLU A 14 -0.67 -5.34 -6.40
CA GLU A 14 0.49 -5.92 -7.07
C GLU A 14 1.81 -5.32 -6.54
N GLN A 15 1.83 -4.00 -6.34
CA GLN A 15 2.98 -3.31 -5.77
C GLN A 15 3.25 -3.68 -4.32
N ILE A 16 2.21 -3.90 -3.50
CA ILE A 16 2.34 -4.41 -2.14
C ILE A 16 3.02 -5.78 -2.14
N TYR A 17 2.60 -6.69 -3.03
CA TYR A 17 3.21 -8.01 -3.16
C TYR A 17 4.66 -7.92 -3.62
N SER A 18 4.95 -7.06 -4.60
CA SER A 18 6.32 -6.82 -5.08
C SER A 18 7.23 -6.31 -3.96
N VAL A 19 6.82 -5.30 -3.20
CA VAL A 19 7.60 -4.74 -2.09
C VAL A 19 7.83 -5.80 -1.01
N ASN A 20 6.80 -6.56 -0.63
CA ASN A 20 6.92 -7.62 0.37
C ASN A 20 7.92 -8.71 -0.06
N TYR A 21 7.77 -9.21 -1.29
CA TYR A 21 8.61 -10.28 -1.84
C TYR A 21 10.08 -9.87 -1.94
N ASN A 22 10.35 -8.63 -2.38
CA ASN A 22 11.71 -8.17 -2.67
C ASN A 22 12.49 -7.70 -1.43
N THR A 23 11.81 -7.32 -0.35
CA THR A 23 12.48 -6.68 0.80
C THR A 23 12.38 -7.47 2.11
N GLY A 24 11.38 -8.34 2.27
CA GLY A 24 11.14 -9.07 3.52
C GLY A 24 10.93 -8.16 4.74
N MET A 25 10.51 -6.91 4.49
CA MET A 25 10.40 -5.88 5.51
C MET A 25 9.13 -6.01 6.36
N ASN A 26 9.06 -5.23 7.45
CA ASN A 26 7.81 -5.08 8.19
C ASN A 26 6.80 -4.26 7.37
N MET A 27 5.86 -4.96 6.73
CA MET A 27 4.81 -4.34 5.91
C MET A 27 3.83 -3.47 6.71
N LEU A 28 3.84 -3.50 8.05
CA LEU A 28 3.00 -2.62 8.89
C LEU A 28 3.63 -1.25 9.16
N ASP A 29 4.92 -1.07 8.86
CA ASP A 29 5.59 0.23 8.90
C ASP A 29 5.31 0.99 7.60
N CYS A 30 4.17 1.68 7.55
CA CYS A 30 3.74 2.45 6.37
C CYS A 30 4.79 3.48 5.91
N HIS A 31 5.58 4.04 6.82
CA HIS A 31 6.64 4.98 6.45
C HIS A 31 7.78 4.29 5.72
N ALA A 32 8.22 3.13 6.21
CA ALA A 32 9.25 2.35 5.55
C ALA A 32 8.75 1.83 4.20
N VAL A 33 7.50 1.33 4.13
CA VAL A 33 6.91 0.80 2.89
C VAL A 33 6.80 1.89 1.84
N MET A 34 6.31 3.08 2.20
CA MET A 34 6.23 4.23 1.29
C MET A 34 7.60 4.61 0.71
N ARG A 35 8.64 4.65 1.54
CA ARG A 35 10.01 4.98 1.09
C ARG A 35 10.57 3.92 0.14
N ILE A 36 10.33 2.66 0.44
CA ILE A 36 10.81 1.55 -0.40
C ILE A 36 10.01 1.50 -1.69
N ALA A 37 8.69 1.67 -1.64
CA ALA A 37 7.84 1.73 -2.82
C ALA A 37 8.32 2.82 -3.79
N ASP A 38 8.60 4.03 -3.30
CA ASP A 38 9.14 5.13 -4.10
C ASP A 38 10.49 4.77 -4.73
N ARG A 39 11.40 4.17 -3.95
CA ARG A 39 12.73 3.74 -4.43
C ARG A 39 12.66 2.65 -5.51
N GLU A 40 11.72 1.72 -5.40
CA GLU A 40 11.58 0.56 -6.31
C GLU A 40 10.61 0.86 -7.48
N GLY A 41 10.17 2.11 -7.65
CA GLY A 41 9.29 2.52 -8.75
C GLY A 41 7.82 2.13 -8.59
N CYS A 42 7.41 1.70 -7.39
CA CYS A 42 6.02 1.42 -7.02
C CYS A 42 5.30 2.73 -6.64
N HIS A 43 5.14 3.63 -7.62
CA HIS A 43 4.70 5.00 -7.38
C HIS A 43 3.25 5.10 -6.91
N GLU A 44 2.36 4.21 -7.34
CA GLU A 44 0.95 4.19 -6.95
C GLU A 44 0.78 3.79 -5.48
N LEU A 45 1.55 2.82 -5.00
CA LEU A 45 1.62 2.48 -3.58
C LEU A 45 2.24 3.63 -2.76
N ALA A 46 3.29 4.27 -3.27
CA ALA A 46 3.90 5.41 -2.60
C ALA A 46 2.93 6.60 -2.51
N ASP A 47 2.21 6.94 -3.58
CA ASP A 47 1.18 7.99 -3.60
C ASP A 47 0.02 7.65 -2.66
N TYR A 48 -0.46 6.40 -2.69
CA TYR A 48 -1.52 5.91 -1.79
C TYR A 48 -1.11 6.04 -0.31
N LEU A 49 0.12 5.65 0.05
CA LEU A 49 0.62 5.74 1.42
C LEU A 49 1.03 7.17 1.83
N SER A 50 1.18 8.09 0.88
CA SER A 50 1.43 9.51 1.18
C SER A 50 0.27 10.15 1.94
N ASP A 51 -0.96 9.66 1.73
CA ASP A 51 -2.12 10.03 2.52
C ASP A 51 -2.28 9.12 3.74
N ARG A 52 -2.09 9.68 4.94
CA ARG A 52 -2.20 8.93 6.20
C ARG A 52 -3.60 8.37 6.45
N ARG A 53 -4.64 8.88 5.76
CA ARG A 53 -6.02 8.36 5.86
C ARG A 53 -6.14 6.94 5.30
N ASN A 54 -5.24 6.55 4.41
CA ASN A 54 -5.23 5.23 3.76
C ASN A 54 -4.53 4.16 4.60
N TRP A 55 -3.87 4.53 5.69
CA TRP A 55 -3.07 3.62 6.50
C TRP A 55 -3.88 2.57 7.27
N PRO A 56 -5.06 2.88 7.84
CA PRO A 56 -5.92 1.88 8.45
C PRO A 56 -6.30 0.79 7.44
N ASP A 57 -6.79 1.17 6.25
CA ASP A 57 -7.24 0.24 5.21
C ASP A 57 -6.07 -0.58 4.65
N TYR A 58 -4.92 0.06 4.44
CA TYR A 58 -3.68 -0.63 4.10
C TYR A 58 -3.30 -1.69 5.14
N LYS A 59 -3.26 -1.33 6.43
CA LYS A 59 -2.89 -2.25 7.51
C LYS A 59 -3.90 -3.37 7.66
N HIS A 60 -5.19 -3.05 7.48
CA HIS A 60 -6.25 -4.06 7.44
C HIS A 60 -5.95 -5.09 6.35
N PHE A 61 -5.74 -4.64 5.11
CA PHE A 61 -5.41 -5.52 3.99
C PHE A 61 -4.15 -6.37 4.23
N ILE A 62 -3.09 -5.81 4.80
CA ILE A 62 -1.88 -6.59 5.14
C ILE A 62 -2.17 -7.70 6.16
N LEU A 63 -3.09 -7.48 7.09
CA LEU A 63 -3.42 -8.43 8.15
C LEU A 63 -4.46 -9.47 7.72
N THR A 64 -5.45 -9.08 6.91
CA THR A 64 -6.61 -9.92 6.59
C THR A 64 -6.59 -10.45 5.16
N GLY A 65 -5.88 -9.79 4.25
CA GLY A 65 -6.02 -9.99 2.80
C GLY A 65 -7.32 -9.42 2.23
N ASP A 66 -8.19 -8.84 3.06
CA ASP A 66 -9.46 -8.28 2.66
C ASP A 66 -9.30 -6.83 2.22
N LYS A 67 -9.89 -6.53 1.07
CA LYS A 67 -10.04 -5.16 0.55
C LYS A 67 -11.44 -4.74 0.99
N GLU A 68 -11.60 -4.17 2.19
CA GLU A 68 -12.95 -3.76 2.63
C GLU A 68 -13.62 -2.91 1.53
N GLY A 69 -14.79 -3.37 1.05
CA GLY A 69 -15.50 -2.76 -0.07
C GLY A 69 -16.21 -3.69 -1.07
N VAL A 70 -16.52 -4.95 -0.71
CA VAL A 70 -17.52 -5.79 -1.43
C VAL A 70 -18.56 -6.29 -0.46
#